data_AF-A0A6L3X5Z7-F1
#
_entry.id   AF-A0A6L3X5Z7-F1
#
_cell.length_a   1.000
_cell.length_b   1.000
_cell.length_c   1.000
_cell.angle_alpha   90.00
_cell.angle_beta   90.00
_cell.angle_gamma   90.00
#
_symmetry.space_group_name_H-M   'P 1'
#
loop_
_entity.id
_entity.type
_entity.pdbx_description
1 polymer ?
#
loop_
_entity_poly.entity_id
_entity_poly.type
_entity_poly.pdbx_seq_one_letter_code
_entity_poly.pdbx_strand_id
1 'polypeptide(L)'
;VLADVRWHDGAKQAFTLARQQGVPTLLDADVTPQDIADLIALSDRSAFSAPGLRRLTQLDETENALKKAQTLTNGHVYVTQGRDGCFWLENDTLCHQPGFEVNVIDTTGAGDVFHGALAVSLGQK
;
A
#
# COMPACT_ATOMS: atom_id res chain seq x y z
N VAL A 1 6.87 -10.49 3.19
CA VAL A 1 5.59 -10.88 3.81
C VAL A 1 4.54 -9.86 3.40
N LEU A 2 3.47 -10.30 2.75
CA LEU A 2 2.29 -9.49 2.43
C LEU A 2 1.19 -9.79 3.46
N ALA A 3 0.56 -8.76 4.00
CA ALA A 3 -0.65 -8.89 4.82
C ALA A 3 -1.62 -7.73 4.54
N ASP A 4 -2.89 -7.95 4.84
CA ASP A 4 -3.95 -6.95 4.70
C ASP A 4 -4.36 -6.38 6.07
N VAL A 5 -5.32 -5.45 6.06
CA VAL A 5 -5.82 -4.80 7.29
C VAL A 5 -7.02 -5.53 7.95
N ARG A 6 -7.32 -6.77 7.56
CA ARG A 6 -8.56 -7.46 8.00
C ARG A 6 -8.31 -8.18 9.31
N TRP A 7 -7.19 -8.89 9.42
CA TRP A 7 -6.73 -9.50 10.67
C TRP A 7 -5.57 -8.70 11.28
N HIS A 8 -5.89 -7.58 11.91
CA HIS A 8 -4.92 -6.59 12.41
C HIS A 8 -3.83 -7.20 13.30
N ASP A 9 -4.21 -7.96 14.34
CA ASP A 9 -3.25 -8.57 15.25
C ASP A 9 -2.34 -9.59 14.55
N GLY A 10 -2.89 -10.35 13.60
CA GLY A 10 -2.14 -11.30 12.78
C GLY A 10 -1.13 -10.59 11.89
N ALA A 11 -1.55 -9.52 11.19
CA ALA A 11 -0.68 -8.71 10.35
C ALA A 11 0.45 -8.07 11.16
N LYS A 12 0.12 -7.51 12.34
CA LYS A 12 1.10 -6.92 13.26
C LYS A 12 2.14 -7.92 13.73
N GLN A 13 1.71 -9.11 14.14
CA GLN A 13 2.63 -10.17 14.56
C GLN A 13 3.50 -10.64 13.40
N ALA A 14 2.92 -10.86 12.22
CA ALA A 14 3.65 -11.30 11.04
C ALA A 14 4.70 -10.27 10.59
N PHE A 15 4.36 -8.98 10.56
CA PHE A 15 5.31 -7.92 10.22
C PHE A 15 6.42 -7.77 11.26
N THR A 16 6.08 -7.86 12.55
CA THR A 16 7.08 -7.80 13.62
C THR A 16 8.14 -8.89 13.46
N LEU A 17 7.71 -10.14 13.23
CA LEU A 17 8.61 -11.26 13.02
C LEU A 17 9.40 -11.14 11.70
N ALA A 18 8.75 -10.71 10.62
CA ALA A 18 9.42 -10.52 9.33
C ALA A 18 10.57 -9.52 9.43
N ARG A 19 10.35 -8.38 10.09
CA ARG A 19 11.37 -7.35 10.32
C ARG A 19 12.54 -7.86 11.15
N GLN A 20 12.27 -8.63 12.20
CA GLN A 20 13.31 -9.25 13.03
C GLN A 20 14.22 -10.19 12.22
N GLN A 21 13.71 -10.76 11.13
CA GLN A 21 14.45 -11.64 10.21
C GLN A 21 14.97 -10.92 8.97
N GLY A 22 14.80 -9.60 8.86
CA GLY A 22 15.20 -8.82 7.68
C GLY A 22 14.41 -9.19 6.41
N VAL A 23 13.21 -9.74 6.54
CA VAL A 23 12.32 -10.05 5.42
C VAL A 23 11.44 -8.83 5.11
N PRO A 24 11.39 -8.35 3.85
CA PRO A 24 10.59 -7.18 3.50
C PRO A 24 9.10 -7.35 3.83
N THR A 25 8.47 -6.29 4.34
CA THR A 25 7.02 -6.26 4.63
C THR A 25 6.26 -5.36 3.64
N LEU A 26 5.12 -5.87 3.16
CA LEU A 26 4.19 -5.15 2.30
C LEU A 26 2.80 -5.18 2.92
N LEU A 27 2.21 -4.00 3.12
CA LEU A 27 0.83 -3.83 3.57
C LEU A 27 -0.09 -3.59 2.37
N ASP A 28 -1.13 -4.42 2.23
CA ASP A 28 -2.35 -4.05 1.52
C ASP A 28 -3.21 -3.16 2.42
N ALA A 29 -3.11 -1.85 2.18
CA ALA A 29 -3.78 -0.83 2.97
C ALA A 29 -5.10 -0.40 2.33
N ASP A 30 -6.06 -1.33 2.30
CA ASP A 30 -7.43 -1.07 1.84
C ASP A 30 -8.32 -0.45 2.94
N VAL A 31 -9.58 -0.18 2.59
CA VAL A 31 -10.57 0.43 3.48
C VAL A 31 -10.83 -0.45 4.70
N THR A 32 -10.66 0.13 5.89
CA THR A 32 -10.99 -0.52 7.16
C THR A 32 -11.44 0.51 8.20
N PRO A 33 -12.37 0.17 9.11
CA PRO A 33 -12.70 1.04 10.22
C PRO A 33 -11.60 1.15 11.28
N GLN A 34 -10.66 0.20 11.29
CA GLN A 34 -9.58 0.10 12.28
C GLN A 34 -8.52 1.18 12.05
N ASP A 35 -7.84 1.60 13.12
CA ASP A 35 -6.64 2.41 13.01
C ASP A 35 -5.47 1.51 12.62
N ILE A 36 -4.85 1.79 11.47
CA ILE A 36 -3.77 1.00 10.87
C ILE A 36 -2.41 1.71 10.92
N ALA A 37 -2.29 2.80 11.67
CA ALA A 37 -1.04 3.57 11.76
C ALA A 37 0.15 2.71 12.23
N ASP A 38 -0.09 1.75 13.13
CA ASP A 38 0.94 0.84 13.61
C ASP A 38 1.37 -0.20 12.55
N LEU A 39 0.44 -0.70 11.73
CA LEU A 39 0.75 -1.57 10.59
C LEU A 39 1.57 -0.83 9.52
N ILE A 40 1.21 0.43 9.24
CA ILE A 40 1.95 1.28 8.29
C ILE A 40 3.37 1.50 8.78
N ALA A 41 3.55 1.84 10.07
CA ALA A 41 4.86 2.03 10.69
C ALA A 41 5.74 0.76 10.68
N LEU A 42 5.12 -0.42 10.71
CA LEU A 42 5.81 -1.72 10.59
C LEU A 42 6.06 -2.17 9.14
N SER A 43 5.52 -1.46 8.15
CA SER A 43 5.65 -1.82 6.75
C SER A 43 6.87 -1.16 6.09
N ASP A 44 7.64 -1.91 5.30
CA ASP A 44 8.65 -1.33 4.41
C ASP A 44 8.00 -0.73 3.15
N ARG A 45 6.84 -1.26 2.78
CA ARG A 45 6.00 -0.80 1.68
C ARG A 45 4.53 -0.84 2.11
N SER A 46 3.78 0.23 1.84
CA SER A 46 2.33 0.28 2.01
C SER A 46 1.67 0.65 0.69
N ALA A 47 0.86 -0.23 0.13
CA ALA A 47 0.10 0.03 -1.09
C ALA A 47 -1.38 0.21 -0.75
N PHE A 48 -1.86 1.43 -0.90
CA PHE A 48 -3.23 1.82 -0.58
C PHE A 48 -4.15 1.71 -1.79
N SER A 49 -5.41 1.37 -1.53
CA SER A 49 -6.49 1.78 -2.42
C SER A 49 -6.74 3.29 -2.27
N ALA A 50 -7.20 3.97 -3.32
CA ALA A 50 -7.59 5.38 -3.23
C ALA A 50 -8.56 5.69 -2.06
N PRO A 51 -9.65 4.91 -1.84
CA PRO A 51 -10.52 5.15 -0.68
C PRO A 51 -9.85 4.83 0.66
N GLY A 52 -8.94 3.85 0.72
CA GLY A 52 -8.15 3.55 1.91
C GLY A 52 -7.24 4.71 2.31
N LEU A 53 -6.48 5.27 1.35
CA LEU A 53 -5.61 6.42 1.59
C LEU A 53 -6.40 7.65 2.02
N ARG A 54 -7.52 7.94 1.34
CA ARG A 54 -8.42 9.04 1.69
C ARG A 54 -8.95 8.90 3.11
N ARG A 55 -9.35 7.68 3.50
CA ARG A 55 -9.86 7.42 4.85
C ARG A 55 -8.80 7.63 5.93
N LEU A 56 -7.57 7.18 5.71
CA LEU A 56 -6.46 7.39 6.63
C LEU A 56 -6.15 8.88 6.79
N THR A 57 -6.04 9.59 5.67
CA THR A 57 -5.48 10.94 5.62
C THR A 57 -6.52 12.04 5.79
N GLN A 58 -7.79 11.75 5.51
CA GLN A 58 -8.88 12.72 5.40
C GLN A 58 -8.59 13.81 4.36
N LEU A 59 -7.88 13.47 3.28
CA LEU A 59 -7.49 14.36 2.20
C LEU A 59 -7.94 13.78 0.85
N ASP A 60 -8.45 14.63 -0.03
CA ASP A 60 -8.89 14.25 -1.38
C ASP A 60 -7.76 14.32 -2.42
N GLU A 61 -6.81 15.23 -2.23
CA GLU A 61 -5.72 15.45 -3.17
C GLU A 61 -4.61 14.40 -2.95
N THR A 62 -4.30 13.64 -4.01
CA THR A 62 -3.43 12.45 -3.99
C THR A 62 -2.06 12.74 -3.41
N GLU A 63 -1.39 13.81 -3.84
CA GLU A 63 -0.03 14.13 -3.42
C GLU A 63 0.03 14.47 -1.93
N ASN A 64 -0.87 15.34 -1.46
CA ASN A 64 -0.96 15.70 -0.05
C ASN A 64 -1.34 14.49 0.83
N ALA A 65 -2.22 13.63 0.33
CA ALA A 65 -2.58 12.39 1.02
C ALA A 65 -1.37 11.45 1.13
N LEU A 66 -0.61 11.25 0.04
CA LEU A 66 0.64 10.48 0.05
C LEU A 66 1.67 11.09 1.00
N LYS A 67 1.88 12.42 0.97
CA LYS A 67 2.79 13.12 1.89
C LYS A 67 2.41 12.88 3.33
N LYS A 68 1.11 12.97 3.67
CA LYS A 68 0.62 12.70 5.02
C LYS A 68 0.85 11.25 5.43
N ALA A 69 0.51 10.27 4.59
CA ALA A 69 0.72 8.86 4.88
C ALA A 69 2.22 8.51 5.02
N GLN A 70 3.09 9.11 4.21
CA GLN A 70 4.54 8.94 4.27
C GLN A 70 5.13 9.35 5.64
N THR A 71 4.49 10.27 6.37
CA THR A 71 4.95 10.63 7.73
C THR A 71 4.80 9.51 8.77
N LEU A 72 4.02 8.46 8.46
CA LEU A 72 3.78 7.33 9.36
C LEU A 72 4.80 6.20 9.20
N THR A 73 5.66 6.25 8.17
CA THR A 73 6.62 5.19 7.89
C THR A 73 7.90 5.70 7.23
N ASN A 74 9.01 5.02 7.48
CA ASN A 74 10.26 5.23 6.74
C ASN A 74 10.31 4.39 5.45
N GLY A 75 9.29 3.58 5.19
CA GLY A 75 9.12 2.80 3.97
C GLY A 75 8.58 3.63 2.81
N HIS A 76 8.09 2.97 1.76
CA HIS A 76 7.44 3.67 0.65
C HIS A 76 5.93 3.50 0.68
N VAL A 77 5.23 4.56 0.31
CA VAL A 77 3.78 4.58 0.19
C VAL A 77 3.36 4.70 -1.27
N TYR A 78 2.41 3.85 -1.68
CA TYR A 78 1.80 3.84 -3.01
C TYR A 78 0.30 4.00 -2.89
N VAL A 79 -0.33 4.53 -3.93
CA VAL A 79 -1.78 4.50 -4.08
C VAL A 79 -2.17 4.06 -5.49
N THR A 80 -2.97 3.01 -5.58
CA THR A 80 -3.56 2.55 -6.83
C THR A 80 -4.86 3.29 -7.10
N GLN A 81 -5.03 3.79 -8.33
CA GLN A 81 -6.20 4.53 -8.81
C GLN A 81 -6.84 3.83 -10.03
N GLY A 82 -6.89 2.50 -10.01
CA GLY A 82 -7.53 1.70 -11.07
C GLY A 82 -6.94 2.00 -12.45
N ARG A 83 -7.78 2.45 -13.38
CA ARG A 83 -7.37 2.80 -14.76
C ARG A 83 -6.32 3.91 -14.81
N ASP A 84 -6.29 4.78 -13.81
CA ASP A 84 -5.36 5.90 -13.75
C ASP A 84 -3.97 5.45 -13.26
N GLY A 85 -3.81 4.18 -12.90
CA GLY A 85 -2.52 3.57 -12.57
C GLY A 85 -2.16 3.70 -11.10
N CYS A 86 -0.89 4.00 -10.82
CA CYS A 86 -0.34 4.03 -9.47
C CYS A 86 0.53 5.27 -9.26
N PHE A 87 0.38 5.91 -8.10
CA PHE A 87 1.16 7.06 -7.68
C PHE A 87 1.97 6.76 -6.42
N TRP A 88 3.14 7.39 -6.28
CA TRP A 88 3.97 7.33 -5.08
C TRP A 88 4.85 8.58 -4.98
N LEU A 89 5.58 8.72 -3.88
CA LEU A 89 6.58 9.76 -3.72
C LEU A 89 8.00 9.19 -3.83
N GLU A 90 8.86 9.87 -4.58
CA GLU A 90 10.29 9.64 -4.59
C GLU A 90 11.00 10.98 -4.35
N ASN A 91 11.76 11.09 -3.27
CA ASN A 91 12.42 12.34 -2.85
C ASN A 91 11.46 13.55 -2.84
N ASP A 92 10.31 13.40 -2.17
CA ASP A 92 9.21 14.39 -2.10
C ASP A 92 8.58 14.79 -3.45
N THR A 93 8.93 14.11 -4.53
CA THR A 93 8.36 14.34 -5.86
C THR A 93 7.30 13.29 -6.16
N LEU A 94 6.14 13.73 -6.66
CA LEU A 94 5.08 12.84 -7.10
C LEU A 94 5.50 12.09 -8.37
N CYS A 95 5.51 10.77 -8.27
CA CYS A 95 5.74 9.86 -9.37
C CYS A 95 4.44 9.17 -9.78
N HIS A 96 4.36 8.78 -11.06
CA HIS A 96 3.18 8.18 -11.65
C HIS A 96 3.58 7.08 -12.64
N GLN A 97 2.96 5.91 -12.47
CA GLN A 97 2.94 4.85 -13.46
C GLN A 97 1.52 4.78 -14.03
N PRO A 98 1.31 5.17 -15.30
CA PRO A 98 0.01 5.05 -15.94
C PRO A 98 -0.51 3.61 -15.96
N GLY A 99 -1.83 3.46 -15.78
CA GLY A 99 -2.50 2.19 -15.96
C GLY A 99 -2.47 1.76 -17.43
N PHE A 100 -2.46 0.45 -17.67
CA PHE A 100 -2.53 -0.09 -19.02
C PHE A 100 -3.98 -0.06 -19.52
N GLU A 101 -4.16 0.34 -20.78
CA GLU A 101 -5.46 0.27 -21.42
C GLU A 101 -5.80 -1.19 -21.76
N VAL A 102 -6.91 -1.68 -21.20
CA VAL A 102 -7.39 -3.06 -21.37
C VAL A 102 -8.91 -3.06 -21.53
N ASN A 103 -9.43 -4.11 -22.17
CA ASN A 103 -10.87 -4.37 -22.18
C ASN A 103 -11.32 -4.92 -20.82
N VAL A 104 -11.87 -4.07 -19.97
CA VAL A 104 -12.28 -4.43 -18.60
C VAL A 104 -13.55 -5.29 -18.63
N ILE A 105 -13.46 -6.52 -18.13
CA ILE A 105 -14.59 -7.44 -17.96
C ILE A 105 -15.03 -7.51 -16.49
N ASP A 106 -14.07 -7.69 -15.58
CA ASP A 106 -14.27 -7.76 -14.14
C ASP A 106 -13.02 -7.22 -13.44
N THR A 107 -13.21 -6.39 -12.41
CA THR A 107 -12.12 -5.81 -11.61
C THR A 107 -11.96 -6.48 -10.25
N THR A 108 -12.78 -7.50 -9.95
CA THR A 108 -12.67 -8.30 -8.73
C THR A 108 -11.28 -8.91 -8.64
N GLY A 109 -10.59 -8.63 -7.53
CA GLY A 109 -9.23 -9.10 -7.30
C GLY A 109 -8.13 -8.35 -8.05
N ALA A 110 -8.43 -7.27 -8.79
CA ALA A 110 -7.40 -6.47 -9.46
C ALA A 110 -6.40 -5.86 -8.46
N GLY A 111 -6.89 -5.40 -7.31
CA GLY A 111 -6.04 -4.97 -6.19
C GLY A 111 -5.18 -6.11 -5.68
N ASP A 112 -5.79 -7.24 -5.28
CA ASP A 112 -5.08 -8.42 -4.77
C ASP A 112 -3.96 -8.90 -5.70
N VAL A 113 -4.21 -8.89 -7.03
CA VAL A 113 -3.21 -9.22 -8.04
C VAL A 113 -2.07 -8.19 -8.07
N PHE A 114 -2.37 -6.89 -7.98
CA PHE A 114 -1.36 -5.85 -7.89
C PHE A 114 -0.47 -6.04 -6.65
N HIS A 115 -1.06 -6.22 -5.46
CA HIS A 115 -0.31 -6.42 -4.21
C HIS A 115 0.51 -7.71 -4.26
N GLY A 116 -0.05 -8.79 -4.78
CA GLY A 116 0.65 -10.07 -4.97
C GLY A 116 1.84 -9.94 -5.92
N ALA A 117 1.67 -9.29 -7.07
CA ALA A 117 2.75 -9.04 -8.02
C ALA A 117 3.86 -8.16 -7.42
N LEU A 118 3.49 -7.12 -6.67
CA LEU A 118 4.44 -6.27 -5.95
C LEU A 118 5.21 -7.08 -4.89
N ALA A 119 4.53 -7.93 -4.13
CA ALA A 119 5.16 -8.81 -3.15
C ALA A 119 6.19 -9.76 -3.79
N VAL A 120 5.85 -10.35 -4.93
CA VAL A 120 6.77 -11.22 -5.70
C VAL A 120 7.99 -10.43 -6.17
N SER A 121 7.79 -9.24 -6.76
CA SER A 121 8.88 -8.37 -7.22
C SER A 121 9.84 -7.99 -6.08
N LEU A 122 9.31 -7.65 -4.90
CA LEU A 122 10.12 -7.32 -3.71
C LEU A 122 10.84 -8.55 -3.11
N GLY A 123 10.30 -9.75 -3.31
CA GLY A 123 10.87 -11.00 -2.81
C GLY A 123 11.94 -11.60 -3.73
N GLN A 124 11.96 -11.20 -5.00
CA GLN A 124 12.97 -11.59 -5.97
C GLN A 124 14.23 -10.74 -5.76
N LYS A 125 15.35 -11.38 -5.42
CA LYS A 125 16.68 -10.77 -5.36
C LYS A 125 17.39 -10.92 -6.69
#